data_AF-A0A438DD01-F1
#
_entry.id   AF-A0A438DD01-F1
#
_cell.length_a   1.000
_cell.length_b   1.000
_cell.length_c   1.000
_cell.angle_alpha   90.00
_cell.angle_beta   90.00
_cell.angle_gamma   90.00
#
_symmetry.space_group_name_H-M   'P 1'
#
loop_
_entity.id
_entity.type
_entity.pdbx_description
1 polymer ?
#
loop_
_entity_poly.entity_id
_entity_poly.type
_entity_poly.pdbx_seq_one_letter_code
_entity_poly.pdbx_strand_id
1 'polypeptide(L)'
;MTQGGHNNSRMVVGSSTPSPLEDSSSPFFLHNGYHPSLILVSHHLTGTNYNTWSRAMFMALTAKNKVGFVNGCISRPDDEDLFYGA
;
A
#
# COMPACT_ATOMS: atom_id res chain seq x y z
N MET A 1 -41.96 -20.55 -28.48
CA MET A 1 -40.66 -21.15 -28.83
C MET A 1 -39.61 -20.09 -28.62
N THR A 2 -38.97 -20.12 -27.45
CA THR A 2 -37.91 -19.18 -27.07
C THR A 2 -36.60 -19.68 -27.65
N GLN A 3 -36.02 -18.92 -28.57
CA GLN A 3 -34.68 -19.07 -29.10
C GLN A 3 -34.07 -17.68 -29.07
N GLY A 4 -32.86 -17.44 -28.62
CA GLY A 4 -31.77 -18.27 -28.14
C GLY A 4 -30.66 -17.26 -27.84
N GLY A 5 -29.94 -17.44 -26.73
CA GLY A 5 -28.96 -16.47 -26.25
C GLY A 5 -27.86 -16.21 -27.27
N HIS A 6 -27.58 -14.93 -27.51
CA HIS A 6 -26.33 -14.50 -28.11
C HIS A 6 -25.34 -14.12 -27.00
N ASN A 7 -24.57 -15.14 -26.63
CA ASN A 7 -23.17 -15.13 -26.20
C ASN A 7 -22.40 -13.84 -26.56
N ASN A 8 -22.33 -12.90 -25.61
CA ASN A 8 -21.29 -11.89 -25.64
C ASN A 8 -20.01 -12.48 -25.04
N SER A 9 -19.16 -13.00 -25.93
CA SER A 9 -17.75 -13.26 -25.69
C SER A 9 -17.06 -11.95 -25.34
N ARG A 10 -17.23 -11.46 -24.11
CA ARG A 10 -16.37 -10.43 -23.55
C ARG A 10 -15.01 -11.09 -23.38
N MET A 11 -14.12 -10.82 -24.33
CA MET A 11 -12.70 -11.07 -24.20
C MET A 11 -12.30 -10.68 -22.78
N VAL A 12 -12.04 -11.67 -21.92
CA VAL A 12 -11.23 -11.48 -20.72
C VAL A 12 -9.90 -11.04 -21.30
N VAL A 13 -9.67 -9.72 -21.30
CA VAL A 13 -8.32 -9.21 -21.41
C VAL A 13 -7.62 -9.88 -20.24
N GLY A 14 -6.66 -10.75 -20.54
CA GLY A 14 -5.75 -11.27 -19.54
C GLY A 14 -4.90 -10.09 -19.06
N SER A 15 -5.51 -9.18 -18.28
CA SER A 15 -4.74 -8.32 -17.42
C SER A 15 -4.27 -9.26 -16.31
N SER A 16 -3.05 -9.78 -16.47
CA SER A 16 -2.25 -10.14 -15.31
C SER A 16 -2.22 -8.88 -14.45
N THR A 17 -3.16 -8.78 -13.50
CA THR A 17 -3.11 -7.75 -12.47
C THR A 17 -1.75 -7.95 -11.80
N PRO A 18 -0.82 -6.99 -11.90
CA PRO A 18 0.45 -7.12 -11.20
C PRO A 18 0.13 -7.40 -9.74
N SER A 19 0.86 -8.33 -9.13
CA SER A 19 0.64 -8.60 -7.72
C SER A 19 0.78 -7.27 -6.94
N PRO A 20 0.05 -7.06 -5.83
CA PRO A 20 0.18 -5.82 -5.04
C PRO A 20 1.61 -5.55 -4.55
N LEU A 21 2.50 -6.55 -4.63
CA LEU A 21 3.92 -6.48 -4.30
C LEU A 21 4.78 -5.94 -5.46
N GLU A 22 4.28 -5.99 -6.69
CA GLU A 22 4.97 -5.57 -7.93
C GLU A 22 4.48 -4.21 -8.45
N ASP A 23 3.30 -3.76 -8.02
CA ASP A 23 2.76 -2.44 -8.36
C ASP A 23 3.34 -1.35 -7.45
N SER A 24 4.15 -0.44 -7.99
CA SER A 24 4.76 0.66 -7.22
C SER A 24 3.75 1.64 -6.63
N SER A 25 2.52 1.67 -7.14
CA SER A 25 1.43 2.49 -6.58
C SER A 25 0.73 1.81 -5.41
N SER A 26 0.90 0.49 -5.26
CA SER A 26 0.34 -0.27 -4.15
C SER A 26 1.01 0.10 -2.83
N PRO A 27 0.24 0.25 -1.73
CA PRO A 27 0.82 0.45 -0.41
C PRO A 27 1.62 -0.76 0.07
N PHE A 28 1.42 -1.95 -0.51
CA PHE A 28 2.16 -3.17 -0.16
C PHE A 28 3.48 -3.32 -0.90
N PHE A 29 3.80 -2.43 -1.85
CA PHE A 29 5.07 -2.45 -2.55
C PHE A 29 6.25 -2.23 -1.61
N LEU A 30 7.30 -3.05 -1.77
CA LEU A 30 8.54 -2.96 -1.02
C LEU A 30 9.69 -2.59 -1.97
N HIS A 31 10.19 -1.35 -1.87
CA HIS A 31 11.38 -0.91 -2.59
C HIS A 31 12.64 -1.51 -1.94
N ASN A 32 13.61 -1.95 -2.74
CA ASN A 32 14.90 -2.52 -2.29
C ASN A 32 15.71 -1.60 -1.34
N GLY A 33 15.42 -0.31 -1.35
CA GLY A 33 16.04 0.69 -0.46
C GLY A 33 15.36 0.84 0.91
N TYR A 34 14.33 0.05 1.22
CA TYR A 34 13.68 0.09 2.52
C TYR A 34 14.33 -0.88 3.49
N HIS A 35 14.87 -0.34 4.59
CA HIS A 35 15.42 -1.11 5.68
C HIS A 35 15.03 -0.49 7.02
N PRO A 36 15.03 -1.25 8.13
CA PRO A 36 14.59 -0.77 9.45
C PRO A 36 15.37 0.44 9.97
N SER A 37 16.63 0.60 9.56
CA SER A 37 17.51 1.69 9.98
C SER A 37 17.31 3.00 9.21
N LEU A 38 16.27 3.09 8.37
CA LEU A 38 16.06 4.26 7.53
C LEU A 38 15.44 5.42 8.33
N ILE A 39 16.16 6.53 8.39
CA ILE A 39 15.70 7.76 9.05
C ILE A 39 14.74 8.50 8.10
N LEU A 40 13.45 8.59 8.48
CA LEU A 40 12.43 9.28 7.69
C LEU A 40 12.47 10.80 7.87
N VAL A 41 12.78 11.26 9.08
CA VAL A 41 12.96 12.67 9.43
C VAL A 41 14.20 12.78 10.31
N SER A 42 15.16 13.61 9.90
CA SER A 42 16.45 13.75 10.59
C SER A 42 16.35 14.47 11.92
N HIS A 43 15.39 15.38 12.06
CA HIS A 43 15.14 16.07 13.32
C HIS A 43 14.43 15.16 14.32
N HIS A 44 14.95 15.11 15.53
CA HIS A 44 14.29 14.45 16.65
C HIS A 44 13.00 15.19 17.02
N LEU A 45 11.96 14.44 17.37
CA LEU A 45 10.71 15.01 17.86
C LEU A 45 10.95 15.62 19.26
N THR A 46 10.59 16.89 19.39
CA THR A 46 10.51 17.63 20.65
C THR A 46 9.11 18.22 20.79
N GLY A 47 8.70 18.56 22.02
CA GLY A 47 7.36 19.13 22.24
C GLY A 47 7.09 20.40 21.41
N THR A 48 8.12 21.23 21.20
CA THR A 48 7.98 22.50 20.47
C THR A 48 8.03 22.36 18.95
N ASN A 49 8.60 21.29 18.41
CA ASN A 49 8.77 21.11 16.97
C ASN A 49 7.71 20.20 16.31
N TYR A 50 6.71 19.74 17.08
CA TYR A 50 5.72 18.76 16.63
C TYR A 50 5.09 19.10 15.28
N ASN A 51 4.65 20.35 15.06
CA ASN A 51 4.01 20.74 13.80
C ASN A 51 4.92 20.59 12.58
N THR A 52 6.19 20.97 12.71
CA THR A 52 7.17 20.82 11.63
C THR A 52 7.53 19.36 11.43
N TRP A 53 7.74 18.64 12.53
CA TRP A 53 8.10 17.22 12.51
C TRP A 53 6.99 16.34 11.93
N SER A 54 5.73 16.56 12.32
CA SER A 54 4.58 15.76 11.85
C SER A 54 4.35 15.96 10.36
N ARG A 55 4.47 17.19 9.85
CA ARG A 55 4.41 17.48 8.41
C ARG A 55 5.54 16.79 7.65
N ALA A 56 6.77 16.86 8.16
CA ALA A 56 7.92 16.20 7.53
C ALA A 56 7.75 14.67 7.50
N MET A 57 7.29 14.06 8.60
CA MET A 57 6.99 12.63 8.67
C MET A 57 5.88 12.23 7.70
N PHE A 58 4.80 13.01 7.65
CA PHE A 58 3.69 12.76 6.74
C PHE A 58 4.14 12.82 5.27
N MET A 59 4.95 13.80 4.90
CA MET A 59 5.53 13.89 3.56
C MET A 59 6.42 12.69 3.23
N ALA A 60 7.30 12.31 4.17
CA ALA A 60 8.19 11.15 3.99
C ALA A 60 7.41 9.83 3.81
N LEU A 61 6.29 9.66 4.53
CA LEU A 61 5.41 8.50 4.39
C LEU A 61 4.59 8.55 3.09
N THR A 62 4.13 9.73 2.69
CA THR A 62 3.36 9.93 1.46
C THR A 62 4.20 9.59 0.23
N ALA A 63 5.46 10.05 0.20
CA ALA A 63 6.40 9.72 -0.87
C ALA A 63 6.66 8.20 -1.03
N LYS A 64 6.25 7.41 -0.04
CA LYS A 64 6.44 5.96 0.00
C LYS A 64 5.13 5.16 -0.02
N ASN A 65 3.98 5.83 -0.16
CA ASN A 65 2.65 5.20 -0.01
C ASN A 65 2.47 4.44 1.32
N LYS A 66 3.04 4.95 2.42
CA LYS A 66 2.95 4.29 3.74
C LYS A 66 2.04 4.99 4.77
N VAL A 67 1.37 6.07 4.39
CA VAL A 67 0.45 6.82 5.28
C VAL A 67 -0.65 5.90 5.83
N GLY A 68 -1.18 5.02 4.98
CA GLY A 68 -2.26 4.08 5.32
C GLY A 68 -1.95 3.15 6.51
N PHE A 69 -0.68 2.82 6.72
CA PHE A 69 -0.26 1.98 7.84
C PHE A 69 -0.23 2.72 9.17
N VAL A 70 0.03 4.04 9.15
CA VAL A 70 0.16 4.86 10.36
C VAL A 70 -1.20 5.39 10.81
N ASN A 71 -2.08 5.75 9.88
CA ASN A 71 -3.40 6.27 10.19
C ASN A 71 -4.47 5.16 10.39
N GLY A 72 -4.10 3.90 10.20
CA GLY A 72 -5.01 2.75 10.35
C GLY A 72 -5.99 2.56 9.18
N CYS A 73 -5.84 3.27 8.06
CA CYS A 73 -6.63 2.99 6.85
C CYS A 73 -6.30 1.63 6.24
N ILE A 74 -5.09 1.11 6.48
CA ILE A 74 -4.70 -0.25 6.14
C ILE A 74 -4.75 -1.06 7.42
N SER A 75 -5.77 -1.92 7.52
CA SER A 75 -5.93 -2.82 8.64
C SER A 75 -4.80 -3.84 8.67
N ARG A 76 -4.39 -4.22 9.88
CA ARG A 76 -3.63 -5.46 10.07
C ARG A 76 -4.46 -6.62 9.48
N PRO A 77 -3.86 -7.53 8.71
CA PRO A 77 -4.53 -8.73 8.26
C PRO A 77 -5.06 -9.55 9.44
N ASP A 78 -6.14 -10.30 9.21
CA ASP A 78 -6.64 -11.25 10.21
C ASP A 78 -5.59 -12.34 10.46
N ASP A 79 -5.57 -12.90 11.67
CA ASP A 79 -4.61 -13.97 12.00
C ASP A 79 -4.86 -15.25 11.16
N GLU A 80 -6.04 -15.37 10.53
CA GLU A 80 -6.41 -16.44 9.59
C GLU A 80 -6.06 -16.11 8.12
N ASP A 81 -5.49 -14.93 7.85
CA ASP A 81 -5.00 -14.60 6.51
C ASP A 81 -3.79 -15.50 6.19
N LEU A 82 -3.96 -16.33 5.16
CA LEU A 82 -2.95 -17.28 4.68
C LEU A 82 -1.62 -16.62 4.29
N PHE A 83 -1.60 -15.30 4.08
CA PHE A 83 -0.40 -14.53 3.76
C PHE A 83 0.22 -13.81 4.97
N TYR A 84 -0.36 -13.90 6.17
CA TYR A 84 0.06 -13.17 7.36
C TYR A 84 1.13 -13.89 8.23
N GLY A 85 1.64 -15.05 7.78
CA GLY A 85 2.62 -15.84 8.56
C GLY A 85 3.54 -16.77 7.76
N ALA A 86 3.71 -16.53 6.45
CA ALA A 86 4.61 -17.32 5.59
C ALA A 86 6.00 -16.68 5.43
#